data_AF-A0A7C4NQ80-F1
#
_entry.id   AF-A0A7C4NQ80-F1
#
_cell.length_a   1.000
_cell.length_b   1.000
_cell.length_c   1.000
_cell.angle_alpha   90.00
_cell.angle_beta   90.00
_cell.angle_gamma   90.00
#
_symmetry.space_group_name_H-M   'P 1'
#
loop_
_entity.id
_entity.type
_entity.pdbx_description
1 polymer ?
#
loop_
_entity_poly.entity_id
_entity_poly.type
_entity_poly.pdbx_seq_one_letter_code
_entity_poly.pdbx_strand_id
1 'polypeptide(L)'
;MPRGIMKSLKKLNHTSRLASLYPYIKGLPGRGNLLHLLTLFIALSVVLLSLTDLSRIWIPALSFYSIIIVNFLFSSIRVGLVNFRRLNGLTIVEMLLNSIGLSIMYMADALANSRVIGLVFFSSLIALATLLRGLIIRVLTEDDLSYTLKYTCIISTLMTSPLLDPALNYLLTPMIIGQVIGNALHLLYSSYINYFYKIHGLKPLKLLSAMLAIFLDGRKDSLEKLAEKLNNTSEIKVDCLIFREAGRKNVEIAFIIPGFHPGPFRDFGSSILPYLIEERLSRKGVKVVIARGLSDHSKNIISRR
;
A
#
# COMPACT_ATOMS: atom_id res chain seq x y z
N MET A 1 -20.96 15.59 2.41
CA MET A 1 -19.99 15.74 1.30
C MET A 1 -19.61 17.21 1.19
N PRO A 2 -18.32 17.61 1.19
CA PRO A 2 -17.99 19.01 0.96
C PRO A 2 -18.13 19.31 -0.54
N ARG A 3 -19.06 20.22 -0.87
CA ARG A 3 -19.47 20.65 -2.22
C ARG A 3 -18.32 21.13 -3.12
N GLY A 4 -17.12 21.36 -2.58
CA GLY A 4 -15.94 21.80 -3.32
C GLY A 4 -15.29 20.74 -4.23
N ILE A 5 -15.27 19.47 -3.83
CA ILE A 5 -14.58 18.39 -4.58
C ILE A 5 -15.35 18.01 -5.86
N MET A 6 -16.68 18.13 -5.83
CA MET A 6 -17.52 17.82 -6.99
C MET A 6 -17.40 18.85 -8.11
N LYS A 7 -16.97 20.09 -7.79
CA LYS A 7 -16.68 21.13 -8.79
C LYS A 7 -15.34 20.90 -9.50
N SER A 8 -14.32 20.32 -8.85
CA SER A 8 -13.04 20.01 -9.52
C SER A 8 -13.12 18.76 -10.41
N LEU A 9 -14.01 17.80 -10.08
CA LEU A 9 -14.27 16.62 -10.90
C LEU A 9 -14.96 16.92 -12.24
N LYS A 10 -15.63 18.07 -12.40
CA LYS A 10 -16.24 18.47 -13.68
C LYS A 10 -15.23 18.84 -14.78
N LYS A 11 -13.96 19.08 -14.42
CA LYS A 11 -12.87 19.42 -15.37
C LYS A 11 -12.00 18.21 -15.76
N LEU A 12 -12.26 17.03 -15.21
CA LEU A 12 -11.46 15.82 -15.48
C LEU A 12 -12.07 15.03 -16.63
N ASN A 13 -11.23 14.60 -17.56
CA ASN A 13 -11.64 13.75 -18.67
C ASN A 13 -12.16 12.39 -18.22
N HIS A 14 -12.92 11.70 -19.08
CA HIS A 14 -13.64 10.47 -18.71
C HIS A 14 -12.72 9.38 -18.15
N THR A 15 -11.50 9.25 -18.68
CA THR A 15 -10.48 8.31 -18.19
C THR A 15 -9.96 8.70 -16.81
N SER A 16 -9.68 9.98 -16.55
CA SER A 16 -9.28 10.46 -15.21
C SER A 16 -10.43 10.37 -14.21
N ARG A 17 -11.68 10.57 -14.66
CA ARG A 17 -12.87 10.39 -13.84
C ARG A 17 -13.05 8.92 -13.47
N LEU A 18 -12.93 7.98 -14.41
CA LEU A 18 -12.93 6.55 -14.13
C LEU A 18 -11.77 6.16 -13.20
N ALA A 19 -10.56 6.66 -13.45
CA ALA A 19 -9.40 6.47 -12.59
C ALA A 19 -9.65 7.00 -11.16
N SER A 20 -10.39 8.11 -11.00
CA SER A 20 -10.77 8.65 -9.69
C SER A 20 -11.79 7.79 -8.95
N LEU A 21 -12.49 6.89 -9.65
CA LEU A 21 -13.44 5.92 -9.07
C LEU A 21 -12.75 4.63 -8.60
N TYR A 22 -11.55 4.30 -9.10
CA TYR A 22 -10.80 3.10 -8.69
C TYR A 22 -10.52 2.98 -7.18
N PRO A 23 -10.22 4.06 -6.43
CA PRO A 23 -10.12 4.00 -4.97
C PRO A 23 -11.39 3.54 -4.25
N TYR A 24 -12.54 3.54 -4.94
CA TYR A 24 -13.85 3.18 -4.42
C TYR A 24 -14.36 1.81 -4.92
N ILE A 25 -13.57 1.09 -5.72
CA ILE A 25 -13.90 -0.28 -6.15
C ILE A 25 -13.72 -1.20 -4.93
N LYS A 26 -14.82 -1.42 -4.20
CA LYS A 26 -15.04 -2.32 -3.05
C LYS A 26 -13.78 -2.74 -2.28
N GLY A 27 -13.08 -1.76 -1.73
CA GLY A 27 -12.25 -1.89 -0.53
C GLY A 27 -12.90 -1.12 0.62
N LEU A 28 -12.66 -1.55 1.86
CA LEU A 28 -13.21 -0.92 3.08
C LEU A 28 -13.17 0.62 2.98
N PRO A 29 -14.34 1.29 2.89
CA PRO A 29 -14.40 2.74 2.78
C PRO A 29 -14.01 3.35 4.12
N GLY A 30 -12.73 3.67 4.29
CA GLY A 30 -12.23 4.28 5.52
C GLY A 30 -11.67 5.66 5.26
N ARG A 31 -12.53 6.68 5.11
CA ARG A 31 -12.10 8.06 5.38
C ARG A 31 -11.84 8.15 6.90
N GLY A 32 -10.65 8.61 7.30
CA GLY A 32 -10.27 8.75 8.71
C GLY A 32 -8.84 8.29 9.01
N ASN A 33 -8.40 8.47 10.25
CA ASN A 33 -7.05 8.17 10.75
C ASN A 33 -6.95 6.84 11.52
N LEU A 34 -8.04 6.07 11.58
CA LEU A 34 -8.18 4.82 12.35
C LEU A 34 -7.86 4.95 13.84
N LEU A 35 -7.77 6.17 14.39
CA LEU A 35 -7.37 6.40 15.78
C LEU A 35 -8.32 5.70 16.75
N HIS A 36 -9.63 5.90 16.61
CA HIS A 36 -10.61 5.29 17.53
C HIS A 36 -10.55 3.76 17.52
N LEU A 37 -10.34 3.17 16.35
CA LEU A 37 -10.23 1.71 16.22
C LEU A 37 -8.92 1.22 16.86
N LEU A 38 -7.81 1.94 16.62
CA LEU A 38 -6.53 1.62 17.24
C LEU A 38 -6.57 1.76 18.76
N THR A 39 -7.17 2.83 19.30
CA THR A 39 -7.31 3.02 20.75
C THR A 39 -8.15 1.91 21.37
N LEU A 40 -9.21 1.44 20.68
CA LEU A 40 -10.01 0.31 21.14
C LEU A 40 -9.19 -0.99 21.21
N PHE A 41 -8.42 -1.31 20.17
CA PHE A 41 -7.58 -2.51 20.15
C PHE A 41 -6.45 -2.44 21.17
N ILE A 42 -5.81 -1.27 21.35
CA ILE A 42 -4.82 -1.07 22.42
C ILE A 42 -5.47 -1.30 23.79
N ALA A 43 -6.64 -0.70 24.05
CA ALA A 43 -7.35 -0.87 25.31
C ALA A 43 -7.67 -2.35 25.57
N LEU A 44 -8.12 -3.10 24.56
CA LEU A 44 -8.39 -4.54 24.68
C LEU A 44 -7.11 -5.32 25.03
N SER A 45 -6.00 -5.07 24.33
CA SER A 45 -4.72 -5.73 24.63
C SER A 45 -4.18 -5.40 26.02
N VAL A 46 -4.36 -4.15 26.46
CA VAL A 46 -4.00 -3.67 27.80
C VAL A 46 -4.82 -4.41 28.87
N VAL A 47 -6.14 -4.52 28.69
CA VAL A 47 -7.01 -5.26 29.62
C VAL A 47 -6.61 -6.73 29.68
N LEU A 48 -6.38 -7.37 28.53
CA LEU A 48 -5.96 -8.78 28.48
C LEU A 48 -4.63 -9.02 29.21
N LEU A 49 -3.64 -8.15 29.03
CA LEU A 49 -2.36 -8.25 29.74
C LEU A 49 -2.48 -8.00 31.24
N SER A 50 -3.47 -7.21 31.66
CA SER A 50 -3.66 -6.81 33.06
C SER A 50 -4.69 -7.67 33.80
N LEU A 51 -5.13 -8.79 33.22
CA LEU A 51 -6.07 -9.72 33.87
C LEU A 51 -5.53 -10.30 35.18
N THR A 52 -4.21 -10.38 35.32
CA THR A 52 -3.53 -10.90 36.52
C THR A 52 -3.41 -9.84 37.62
N ASP A 53 -3.23 -8.56 37.27
CA ASP A 53 -3.12 -7.46 38.22
C ASP A 53 -3.59 -6.13 37.57
N LEU A 54 -4.83 -5.74 37.87
CA LEU A 54 -5.45 -4.50 37.39
C LEU A 54 -4.76 -3.23 37.93
N SER A 55 -4.05 -3.30 39.06
CA SER A 55 -3.39 -2.13 39.66
C SER A 55 -2.24 -1.59 38.79
N ARG A 56 -1.73 -2.43 37.88
CA ARG A 56 -0.59 -2.13 37.00
C ARG A 56 -0.97 -1.88 35.55
N ILE A 57 -2.25 -1.69 35.27
CA ILE A 57 -2.79 -1.47 33.91
C ILE A 57 -2.12 -0.30 33.16
N TRP A 58 -1.61 0.68 33.89
CA TRP A 58 -0.94 1.84 33.34
C TRP A 58 0.39 1.52 32.62
N ILE A 59 1.07 0.43 32.98
CA ILE A 59 2.36 0.02 32.37
C ILE A 59 2.17 -0.38 30.89
N PRO A 60 1.35 -1.39 30.56
CA PRO A 60 1.07 -1.73 29.16
C PRO A 60 0.36 -0.60 28.42
N ALA A 61 -0.49 0.19 29.11
CA ALA A 61 -1.14 1.34 28.50
C ALA A 61 -0.13 2.38 28.00
N LEU A 62 0.79 2.82 28.86
CA LEU A 62 1.79 3.84 28.50
C LEU A 62 2.62 3.41 27.29
N SER A 63 3.08 2.16 27.28
CA SER A 63 3.84 1.62 26.17
C SER A 63 3.02 1.56 24.88
N PHE A 64 1.85 0.92 24.88
CA PHE A 64 1.11 0.69 23.65
C PHE A 64 0.51 1.98 23.08
N TYR A 65 0.11 2.94 23.92
CA TYR A 65 -0.32 4.26 23.45
C TYR A 65 0.84 5.08 22.87
N SER A 66 2.08 4.89 23.33
CA SER A 66 3.25 5.57 22.75
C SER A 66 3.50 5.18 21.28
N ILE A 67 3.00 4.02 20.83
CA ILE A 67 3.07 3.59 19.42
C ILE A 67 2.33 4.56 18.51
N ILE A 68 1.24 5.19 18.97
CA ILE A 68 0.51 6.20 18.18
C ILE A 68 1.44 7.39 17.88
N ILE A 69 2.24 7.80 18.86
CA ILE A 69 3.20 8.90 18.72
C ILE A 69 4.30 8.49 17.74
N VAL A 70 4.84 7.28 17.87
CA VAL A 70 5.85 6.77 16.92
C VAL A 70 5.28 6.71 15.50
N ASN A 71 4.06 6.21 15.33
CA ASN A 71 3.38 6.18 14.02
C ASN A 71 3.25 7.59 13.43
N PHE A 72 2.91 8.58 14.25
CA PHE A 72 2.83 9.97 13.82
C PHE A 72 4.20 10.50 13.37
N LEU A 73 5.25 10.32 14.18
CA LEU A 73 6.61 10.75 13.88
C LEU A 73 7.14 10.15 12.58
N PHE A 74 7.03 8.83 12.42
CA PHE A 74 7.47 8.14 11.21
C PHE A 74 6.66 8.56 9.99
N SER A 75 5.34 8.72 10.12
CA SER A 75 4.51 9.18 9.01
C SER A 75 4.86 10.59 8.52
N SER A 76 5.46 11.42 9.38
CA SER A 76 5.86 12.80 9.05
C SER A 76 7.08 12.87 8.14
N ILE A 77 7.92 11.82 8.09
CA ILE A 77 9.12 11.73 7.24
C ILE A 77 8.74 11.55 5.76
N ARG A 78 7.50 11.11 5.46
CA ARG A 78 6.96 10.94 4.09
C ARG A 78 7.81 10.05 3.17
N VAL A 79 8.21 8.87 3.67
CA VAL A 79 8.92 7.86 2.87
C VAL A 79 7.95 6.98 2.09
N GLY A 80 8.12 6.90 0.78
CA GLY A 80 7.33 6.03 -0.10
C GLY A 80 5.81 6.24 0.07
N LEU A 81 5.13 5.15 0.38
CA LEU A 81 3.70 5.05 0.66
C LEU A 81 3.38 5.06 2.16
N VAL A 82 4.33 5.36 3.04
CA VAL A 82 4.02 5.40 4.47
C VAL A 82 3.15 6.62 4.80
N ASN A 83 2.06 6.39 5.53
CA ASN A 83 1.24 7.45 6.10
C ASN A 83 0.65 7.01 7.44
N PHE A 84 0.15 7.97 8.21
CA PHE A 84 -0.33 7.74 9.57
C PHE A 84 -1.43 6.68 9.65
N ARG A 85 -2.39 6.72 8.72
CA ARG A 85 -3.49 5.75 8.65
C ARG A 85 -2.96 4.33 8.39
N ARG A 86 -1.99 4.16 7.50
CA ARG A 86 -1.40 2.85 7.16
C ARG A 86 -0.62 2.26 8.32
N LEU A 87 0.16 3.08 9.03
CA LEU A 87 0.88 2.64 10.23
C LEU A 87 -0.08 2.23 11.34
N ASN A 88 -1.12 3.03 11.61
CA ASN A 88 -2.16 2.68 12.58
C ASN A 88 -2.92 1.40 12.18
N GLY A 89 -3.24 1.23 10.90
CA GLY A 89 -3.85 0.00 10.39
C GLY A 89 -2.99 -1.23 10.63
N LEU A 90 -1.68 -1.09 10.50
CA LEU A 90 -0.74 -2.17 10.75
C LEU A 90 -0.61 -2.50 12.25
N THR A 91 -0.58 -1.47 13.11
CA THR A 91 -0.62 -1.66 14.56
C THR A 91 -1.91 -2.33 15.01
N ILE A 92 -3.06 -2.03 14.39
CA ILE A 92 -4.33 -2.72 14.67
C ILE A 92 -4.21 -4.22 14.39
N VAL A 93 -3.66 -4.61 13.24
CA VAL A 93 -3.47 -6.03 12.89
C VAL A 93 -2.53 -6.72 13.87
N GLU A 94 -1.44 -6.04 14.27
CA GLU A 94 -0.49 -6.55 15.25
C GLU A 94 -1.15 -6.75 16.64
N MET A 95 -1.91 -5.76 17.11
CA MET A 95 -2.67 -5.83 18.37
C MET A 95 -3.70 -6.96 18.34
N LEU A 96 -4.42 -7.12 17.23
CA LEU A 96 -5.41 -8.18 17.05
C LEU A 96 -4.75 -9.57 17.16
N LEU A 97 -3.68 -9.82 16.40
CA LEU A 97 -2.99 -11.12 16.42
C LEU A 97 -2.38 -11.42 17.78
N ASN A 98 -1.76 -10.43 18.43
CA ASN A 98 -1.19 -10.60 19.77
C ASN A 98 -2.30 -10.88 20.81
N SER A 99 -3.44 -10.19 20.72
CA SER A 99 -4.59 -10.41 21.61
C SER A 99 -5.20 -11.80 21.43
N ILE A 100 -5.30 -12.28 20.19
CA ILE A 100 -5.74 -13.66 19.89
C ILE A 100 -4.76 -14.66 20.51
N GLY A 101 -3.45 -14.46 20.34
CA GLY A 101 -2.45 -15.37 20.91
C GLY A 101 -2.47 -15.40 22.43
N LEU A 102 -2.64 -14.24 23.06
CA LEU A 102 -2.74 -14.15 24.51
C LEU A 102 -4.03 -14.82 25.02
N SER A 103 -5.14 -14.67 24.29
CA SER A 103 -6.41 -15.34 24.61
C SER A 103 -6.28 -16.87 24.51
N ILE A 104 -5.66 -17.38 23.44
CA ILE A 104 -5.39 -18.82 23.27
C ILE A 104 -4.51 -19.34 24.41
N MET A 105 -3.51 -18.57 24.83
CA MET A 105 -2.66 -18.94 25.95
C MET A 105 -3.47 -19.10 27.25
N TYR A 106 -4.30 -18.13 27.61
CA TYR A 106 -5.16 -18.22 28.80
C TYR A 106 -6.15 -19.39 28.70
N MET A 107 -6.72 -19.64 27.51
CA MET A 107 -7.61 -20.78 27.30
C MET A 107 -6.89 -22.13 27.43
N ALA A 108 -5.67 -22.26 26.90
CA ALA A 108 -4.88 -23.48 27.00
C ALA A 108 -4.45 -23.79 28.44
N ASP A 109 -4.14 -22.75 29.22
CA ASP A 109 -3.86 -22.85 30.65
C ASP A 109 -5.10 -23.33 31.42
N ALA A 110 -6.27 -22.73 31.14
CA ALA A 110 -7.51 -23.05 31.83
C ALA A 110 -8.10 -24.44 31.47
N LEU A 111 -8.06 -24.84 30.19
CA LEU A 111 -8.75 -26.05 29.70
C LEU A 111 -7.86 -27.28 29.67
N ALA A 112 -6.59 -27.12 29.30
CA ALA A 112 -5.67 -28.23 29.05
C ALA A 112 -4.57 -28.33 30.10
N ASN A 113 -4.54 -27.43 31.09
CA ASN A 113 -3.47 -27.30 32.08
C ASN A 113 -2.07 -27.31 31.45
N SER A 114 -1.97 -26.78 30.23
CA SER A 114 -0.76 -26.84 29.40
C SER A 114 -0.32 -25.45 28.99
N ARG A 115 0.30 -24.75 29.94
CA ARG A 115 0.84 -23.40 29.74
C ARG A 115 1.86 -23.35 28.61
N VAL A 116 2.67 -24.39 28.45
CA VAL A 116 3.72 -24.46 27.41
C VAL A 116 3.12 -24.35 26.01
N ILE A 117 2.03 -25.09 25.74
CA ILE A 117 1.33 -25.03 24.45
C ILE A 117 0.79 -23.62 24.22
N GLY A 118 0.19 -23.00 25.23
CA GLY A 118 -0.28 -21.62 25.17
C GLY A 118 0.82 -20.61 24.81
N LEU A 119 2.00 -20.72 25.44
CA LEU A 119 3.14 -19.82 25.17
C LEU A 119 3.71 -20.01 23.75
N VAL A 120 3.69 -21.24 23.22
CA VAL A 120 4.09 -21.53 21.84
C VAL A 120 3.13 -20.86 20.85
N PHE A 121 1.81 -20.98 21.07
CA PHE A 121 0.83 -20.28 20.22
C PHE A 121 0.98 -18.76 20.32
N PHE A 122 1.17 -18.21 21.52
CA PHE A 122 1.40 -16.79 21.72
C PHE A 122 2.63 -16.28 20.95
N SER A 123 3.78 -16.95 21.10
CA SER A 123 5.01 -16.59 20.38
C SER A 123 4.88 -16.72 18.85
N SER A 124 4.19 -17.74 18.35
CA SER A 124 3.98 -17.92 16.90
C SER A 124 3.11 -16.81 16.28
N LEU A 125 2.07 -16.34 16.98
CA LEU A 125 1.22 -15.24 16.52
C LEU A 125 1.96 -13.90 16.56
N ILE A 126 2.82 -13.67 17.55
CA ILE A 126 3.72 -12.51 17.57
C ILE A 126 4.71 -12.56 16.40
N ALA A 127 5.26 -13.74 16.09
CA ALA A 127 6.14 -13.91 14.94
C ALA A 127 5.43 -13.61 13.62
N LEU A 128 4.19 -14.10 13.46
CA LEU A 128 3.37 -13.80 12.29
C LEU A 128 3.05 -12.30 12.18
N ALA A 129 2.65 -11.67 13.29
CA ALA A 129 2.33 -10.24 13.32
C ALA A 129 3.54 -9.38 12.94
N THR A 130 4.71 -9.67 13.52
CA THR A 130 5.96 -8.94 13.23
C THR A 130 6.50 -9.20 11.83
N LEU A 131 6.35 -10.43 11.31
CA LEU A 131 6.66 -10.77 9.92
C LEU A 131 5.82 -9.93 8.95
N LEU A 132 4.49 -9.94 9.12
CA LEU A 132 3.57 -9.18 8.28
C LEU A 132 3.87 -7.68 8.35
N ARG A 133 4.14 -7.15 9.55
CA ARG A 133 4.55 -5.76 9.75
C ARG A 133 5.81 -5.41 8.97
N GLY A 134 6.86 -6.22 9.10
CA GLY A 134 8.13 -6.01 8.39
C GLY A 134 7.95 -6.03 6.88
N LEU A 135 7.23 -7.03 6.34
CA LEU A 135 6.98 -7.16 4.90
C LEU A 135 6.15 -6.00 4.34
N ILE A 136 5.06 -5.63 5.02
CA ILE A 136 4.20 -4.54 4.58
C ILE A 136 4.97 -3.22 4.59
N ILE A 137 5.72 -2.93 5.65
CA ILE A 137 6.52 -1.69 5.71
C ILE A 137 7.61 -1.68 4.65
N ARG A 138 8.28 -2.80 4.42
CA ARG A 138 9.28 -2.94 3.37
C ARG A 138 8.74 -2.57 1.99
N VAL A 139 7.51 -2.99 1.70
CA VAL A 139 6.82 -2.63 0.45
C VAL A 139 6.41 -1.17 0.48
N LEU A 140 5.83 -0.67 1.57
CA LEU A 140 5.40 0.72 1.69
C LEU A 140 6.57 1.72 1.59
N THR A 141 7.78 1.34 2.00
CA THR A 141 8.98 2.18 1.95
C THR A 141 9.76 2.05 0.65
N GLU A 142 9.18 1.45 -0.40
CA GLU A 142 9.83 1.25 -1.70
C GLU A 142 11.17 0.49 -1.60
N ASP A 143 11.24 -0.53 -0.72
CA ASP A 143 12.45 -1.33 -0.45
C ASP A 143 13.55 -0.60 0.34
N ASP A 144 13.25 0.47 1.09
CA ASP A 144 14.22 1.14 2.00
C ASP A 144 14.43 0.34 3.29
N LEU A 145 15.66 -0.17 3.50
CA LEU A 145 16.02 -1.04 4.65
C LEU A 145 16.24 -0.29 5.93
N SER A 146 16.85 0.88 5.83
CA SER A 146 17.15 1.70 6.99
C SER A 146 15.85 2.11 7.66
N TYR A 147 14.89 2.59 6.87
CA TYR A 147 13.59 2.99 7.40
C TYR A 147 12.82 1.80 8.00
N THR A 148 12.74 0.68 7.28
CA THR A 148 12.03 -0.50 7.77
C THR A 148 12.60 -0.98 9.10
N LEU A 149 13.93 -1.15 9.19
CA LEU A 149 14.58 -1.63 10.41
C LEU A 149 14.37 -0.67 11.60
N LYS A 150 14.57 0.64 11.40
CA LYS A 150 14.36 1.63 12.47
C LYS A 150 12.94 1.58 13.01
N TYR A 151 11.95 1.53 12.13
CA TYR A 151 10.56 1.44 12.55
C TYR A 151 10.27 0.13 13.27
N THR A 152 10.63 -1.02 12.68
CA THR A 152 10.30 -2.33 13.26
C THR A 152 10.99 -2.55 14.59
N CYS A 153 12.24 -2.11 14.75
CA CYS A 153 12.95 -2.18 16.03
C CYS A 153 12.26 -1.33 17.11
N ILE A 154 11.91 -0.07 16.81
CA ILE A 154 11.25 0.82 17.80
C ILE A 154 9.91 0.24 18.23
N ILE A 155 9.06 -0.20 17.29
CA ILE A 155 7.78 -0.80 17.66
C ILE A 155 8.00 -2.10 18.43
N SER A 156 8.94 -2.95 18.03
CA SER A 156 9.29 -4.17 18.77
C SER A 156 9.66 -3.90 20.24
N THR A 157 10.54 -2.91 20.48
CA THR A 157 10.94 -2.49 21.83
C THR A 157 9.78 -1.96 22.65
N LEU A 158 8.91 -1.13 22.05
CA LEU A 158 7.70 -0.66 22.74
C LEU A 158 6.82 -1.85 23.11
N MET A 159 6.55 -2.74 22.16
CA MET A 159 5.71 -3.92 22.42
C MET A 159 6.24 -4.80 23.56
N THR A 160 7.57 -5.00 23.71
CA THR A 160 8.12 -5.81 24.82
C THR A 160 8.26 -5.07 26.13
N SER A 161 8.36 -3.74 26.12
CA SER A 161 8.67 -2.95 27.33
C SER A 161 7.76 -3.18 28.54
N PRO A 162 6.43 -3.43 28.42
CA PRO A 162 5.59 -3.72 29.58
C PRO A 162 5.98 -5.00 30.31
N LEU A 163 6.61 -5.94 29.59
CA LEU A 163 6.95 -7.27 30.11
C LEU A 163 8.23 -7.26 30.95
N LEU A 164 8.89 -6.10 31.09
CA LEU A 164 9.94 -5.89 32.07
C LEU A 164 9.39 -5.80 33.50
N ASP A 165 8.06 -5.60 33.67
CA ASP A 165 7.42 -5.76 34.97
C ASP A 165 7.55 -7.23 35.43
N PRO A 166 8.08 -7.50 36.64
CA PRO A 166 8.15 -8.84 37.22
C PRO A 166 6.84 -9.64 37.14
N ALA A 167 5.68 -8.99 37.23
CA ALA A 167 4.37 -9.64 37.13
C ALA A 167 4.09 -10.24 35.75
N LEU A 168 4.72 -9.71 34.70
CA LEU A 168 4.51 -10.09 33.29
C LEU A 168 5.72 -10.80 32.67
N ASN A 169 6.81 -10.96 33.43
CA ASN A 169 8.09 -11.50 32.92
C ASN A 169 7.97 -12.92 32.33
N TYR A 170 6.98 -13.71 32.75
CA TYR A 170 6.72 -15.04 32.16
C TYR A 170 6.32 -14.96 30.66
N LEU A 171 5.82 -13.81 30.20
CA LEU A 171 5.51 -13.55 28.78
C LEU A 171 6.70 -12.98 28.00
N LEU A 172 7.75 -12.52 28.68
CA LEU A 172 8.87 -11.83 28.06
C LEU A 172 9.60 -12.71 27.06
N THR A 173 9.96 -13.93 27.47
CA THR A 173 10.67 -14.91 26.63
C THR A 173 9.90 -15.26 25.35
N PRO A 174 8.63 -15.73 25.37
CA PRO A 174 7.90 -16.03 24.15
C PRO A 174 7.70 -14.80 23.26
N MET A 175 7.56 -13.60 23.84
CA MET A 175 7.44 -12.38 23.06
C MET A 175 8.73 -11.99 22.36
N ILE A 176 9.88 -12.04 23.04
CA ILE A 176 11.20 -11.81 22.42
C ILE A 176 11.44 -12.82 21.31
N ILE A 177 11.22 -14.12 21.58
CA ILE A 177 11.38 -15.18 20.58
C ILE A 177 10.51 -14.89 19.35
N GLY A 178 9.22 -14.61 19.55
CA GLY A 178 8.30 -14.29 18.46
C GLY A 178 8.77 -13.10 17.64
N GLN A 179 9.15 -12.00 18.29
CA GLN A 179 9.62 -10.80 17.61
C GLN A 179 10.94 -11.01 16.87
N VAL A 180 11.91 -11.70 17.46
CA VAL A 180 13.20 -11.99 16.82
C VAL A 180 12.99 -12.87 15.59
N ILE A 181 12.19 -13.94 15.72
CA ILE A 181 11.88 -14.85 14.61
C ILE A 181 11.15 -14.11 13.49
N GLY A 182 10.09 -13.36 13.80
CA GLY A 182 9.34 -12.63 12.78
C GLY A 182 10.16 -11.51 12.11
N ASN A 183 11.03 -10.83 12.87
CA ASN A 183 11.98 -9.88 12.28
C ASN A 183 13.01 -10.58 11.37
N ALA A 184 13.59 -11.70 11.80
CA ALA A 184 14.51 -12.46 10.96
C ALA A 184 13.83 -12.97 9.67
N LEU A 185 12.63 -13.53 9.78
CA LEU A 185 11.87 -14.05 8.66
C LEU A 185 11.52 -12.96 7.63
N HIS A 186 11.12 -11.77 8.05
CA HIS A 186 10.82 -10.71 7.06
C HIS A 186 12.08 -10.26 6.31
N LEU A 187 13.23 -10.18 7.00
CA LEU A 187 14.49 -9.81 6.38
C LEU A 187 14.95 -10.87 5.39
N LEU A 188 14.90 -12.15 5.79
CA LEU A 188 15.24 -13.27 4.93
C LEU A 188 14.32 -13.33 3.71
N TYR A 189 13.01 -13.30 3.91
CA TYR A 189 12.04 -13.42 2.83
C TYR A 189 12.11 -12.25 1.85
N SER A 190 12.16 -11.01 2.36
CA SER A 190 12.24 -9.81 1.49
C SER A 190 13.56 -9.75 0.71
N SER A 191 14.68 -10.16 1.32
CA SER A 191 15.98 -10.24 0.66
C SER A 191 16.01 -11.35 -0.38
N TYR A 192 15.49 -12.53 -0.03
CA TYR A 192 15.38 -13.69 -0.92
C TYR A 192 14.58 -13.35 -2.18
N ILE A 193 13.40 -12.74 -2.03
CA ILE A 193 12.58 -12.33 -3.18
C ILE A 193 13.31 -11.36 -4.09
N ASN A 194 13.93 -10.32 -3.52
CA ASN A 194 14.62 -9.30 -4.30
C ASN A 194 15.89 -9.81 -4.99
N TYR A 195 16.51 -10.84 -4.43
CA TYR A 195 17.70 -11.45 -4.98
C TYR A 195 17.37 -12.42 -6.13
N PHE A 196 16.46 -13.38 -5.88
CA PHE A 196 16.22 -14.48 -6.81
C PHE A 196 15.18 -14.17 -7.90
N TYR A 197 14.12 -13.41 -7.61
CA TYR A 197 12.98 -13.27 -8.52
C TYR A 197 13.00 -11.94 -9.29
N LYS A 198 14.17 -11.44 -9.70
CA LYS A 198 14.23 -10.19 -10.47
C LYS A 198 13.34 -10.28 -11.72
N ILE A 199 12.38 -9.38 -11.83
CA ILE A 199 11.46 -9.31 -12.97
C ILE A 199 12.08 -8.35 -13.97
N HIS A 200 12.65 -8.87 -15.06
CA HIS A 200 13.38 -8.07 -16.07
C HIS A 200 14.44 -7.15 -15.44
N GLY A 201 15.20 -7.65 -14.46
CA GLY A 201 16.22 -6.89 -13.75
C GLY A 201 15.69 -5.96 -12.63
N LEU A 202 14.38 -5.81 -12.49
CA LEU A 202 13.75 -5.03 -11.42
C LEU A 202 13.48 -5.88 -10.16
N LYS A 203 13.62 -5.24 -9.00
CA LYS A 203 13.27 -5.84 -7.71
C LYS A 203 11.74 -5.98 -7.59
N PRO A 204 11.19 -7.17 -7.29
CA PRO A 204 9.74 -7.38 -7.17
C PRO A 204 9.07 -6.47 -6.13
N LEU A 205 9.70 -6.22 -4.99
CA LEU A 205 9.11 -5.37 -3.95
C LEU A 205 8.98 -3.91 -4.39
N LYS A 206 9.91 -3.42 -5.22
CA LYS A 206 9.81 -2.08 -5.82
C LYS A 206 8.69 -2.00 -6.85
N LEU A 207 8.52 -3.04 -7.67
CA LEU A 207 7.43 -3.13 -8.62
C LEU A 207 6.07 -3.18 -7.91
N LEU A 208 5.94 -4.01 -6.87
CA LEU A 208 4.74 -4.07 -6.04
C LEU A 208 4.43 -2.73 -5.39
N SER A 209 5.45 -2.05 -4.84
CA SER A 209 5.29 -0.71 -4.26
C SER A 209 4.79 0.31 -5.30
N ALA A 210 5.36 0.32 -6.50
CA ALA A 210 4.92 1.21 -7.57
C ALA A 210 3.48 0.93 -8.03
N MET A 211 3.06 -0.35 -8.08
CA MET A 211 1.67 -0.72 -8.36
C MET A 211 0.72 -0.21 -7.26
N LEU A 212 1.08 -0.42 -5.99
CA LEU A 212 0.31 0.07 -4.86
C LEU A 212 0.22 1.61 -4.83
N ALA A 213 1.25 2.31 -5.29
CA ALA A 213 1.24 3.77 -5.39
C ALA A 213 0.13 4.28 -6.32
N ILE A 214 -0.10 3.60 -7.44
CA ILE A 214 -1.20 3.91 -8.36
C ILE A 214 -2.53 3.51 -7.75
N PHE A 215 -2.64 2.32 -7.16
CA PHE A 215 -3.91 1.82 -6.64
C PHE A 215 -4.40 2.62 -5.44
N LEU A 216 -3.51 2.91 -4.50
CA LEU A 216 -3.87 3.52 -3.24
C LEU A 216 -3.82 5.05 -3.28
N ASP A 217 -2.81 5.63 -3.94
CA ASP A 217 -2.56 7.08 -3.93
C ASP A 217 -2.75 7.73 -5.32
N GLY A 218 -2.99 6.95 -6.38
CA GLY A 218 -3.05 7.47 -7.75
C GLY A 218 -1.72 8.02 -8.28
N ARG A 219 -0.60 7.76 -7.59
CA ARG A 219 0.74 8.25 -7.98
C ARG A 219 1.36 7.28 -8.98
N LYS A 220 1.58 7.75 -10.21
CA LYS A 220 2.10 6.95 -11.33
C LYS A 220 3.61 7.08 -11.56
N ASP A 221 4.23 8.11 -11.02
CA ASP A 221 5.64 8.45 -11.31
C ASP A 221 6.59 7.29 -11.02
N SER A 222 6.37 6.57 -9.90
CA SER A 222 7.22 5.43 -9.52
C SER A 222 7.12 4.28 -10.53
N LEU A 223 5.93 4.02 -11.07
CA LEU A 223 5.76 2.98 -12.09
C LEU A 223 6.28 3.43 -13.45
N GLU A 224 6.01 4.67 -13.86
CA GLU A 224 6.51 5.22 -15.12
C GLU A 224 8.04 5.15 -15.17
N LYS A 225 8.73 5.53 -14.09
CA LYS A 225 10.20 5.39 -13.96
C LYS A 225 10.70 3.94 -14.04
N LEU A 226 9.94 2.98 -13.50
CA LEU A 226 10.31 1.57 -13.58
C LEU A 226 10.08 1.04 -15.00
N ALA A 227 8.96 1.41 -15.64
CA ALA A 227 8.66 1.04 -17.00
C ALA A 227 9.65 1.66 -17.99
N GLU A 228 10.10 2.90 -17.77
CA GLU A 228 11.13 3.57 -18.58
C GLU A 228 12.43 2.77 -18.66
N LYS A 229 12.80 2.07 -17.59
CA LYS A 229 13.98 1.18 -17.58
C LYS A 229 13.80 -0.09 -18.40
N LEU A 230 12.54 -0.46 -18.69
CA LEU A 230 12.17 -1.62 -19.48
C LEU A 230 11.78 -1.24 -20.91
N ASN A 231 11.88 0.04 -21.27
CA ASN A 231 11.40 0.54 -22.54
C ASN A 231 12.37 0.26 -23.68
N ASN A 232 11.81 0.15 -24.89
CA ASN A 232 12.55 0.22 -26.14
C ASN A 232 11.96 1.34 -27.02
N THR A 233 12.81 2.07 -27.73
CA THR A 233 12.36 3.02 -28.74
C THR A 233 11.76 2.29 -29.93
N SER A 234 10.53 2.64 -30.30
CA SER A 234 9.84 2.05 -31.46
C SER A 234 8.97 3.08 -32.16
N GLU A 235 8.81 2.92 -33.48
CA GLU A 235 7.87 3.72 -34.27
C GLU A 235 6.46 3.17 -34.16
N ILE A 236 5.54 4.06 -33.77
CA ILE A 236 4.11 3.78 -33.65
C ILE A 236 3.40 4.48 -34.79
N LYS A 237 2.85 3.69 -35.72
CA LYS A 237 2.04 4.20 -36.82
C LYS A 237 0.69 4.67 -36.29
N VAL A 238 0.19 5.78 -36.82
CA VAL A 238 -1.14 6.30 -36.54
C VAL A 238 -1.81 6.60 -37.88
N ASP A 239 -2.82 5.83 -38.24
CA ASP A 239 -3.53 6.02 -39.49
C ASP A 239 -4.59 7.10 -39.31
N CYS A 240 -4.66 8.04 -40.25
CA CYS A 240 -5.56 9.18 -40.18
C CYS A 240 -6.33 9.33 -41.49
N LEU A 241 -7.65 9.32 -41.41
CA LEU A 241 -8.55 9.70 -42.49
C LEU A 241 -9.11 11.09 -42.17
N ILE A 242 -8.94 12.02 -43.10
CA ILE A 242 -9.24 13.44 -42.89
C ILE A 242 -10.32 13.87 -43.87
N PHE A 243 -11.37 14.50 -43.36
CA PHE A 243 -12.46 15.07 -44.17
C PHE A 243 -12.42 16.59 -44.11
N ARG A 244 -12.56 17.21 -45.28
CA ARG A 244 -12.63 18.66 -45.48
C ARG A 244 -13.59 18.97 -46.61
N GLU A 245 -14.18 20.16 -46.58
CA GLU A 245 -14.99 20.65 -47.68
C GLU A 245 -14.14 20.90 -48.95
N ALA A 246 -14.71 20.62 -50.11
CA ALA A 246 -14.04 20.86 -51.39
C ALA A 246 -13.67 22.35 -51.52
N GLY A 247 -12.43 22.65 -51.90
CA GLY A 247 -11.91 24.01 -52.02
C GLY A 247 -11.49 24.68 -50.70
N ARG A 248 -11.76 24.08 -49.52
CA ARG A 248 -11.28 24.59 -48.23
C ARG A 248 -10.03 23.84 -47.75
N LYS A 249 -9.11 24.56 -47.11
CA LYS A 249 -7.89 23.97 -46.52
C LYS A 249 -8.10 23.39 -45.11
N ASN A 250 -9.15 23.83 -44.42
CA ASN A 250 -9.40 23.45 -43.03
C ASN A 250 -9.98 22.04 -42.94
N VAL A 251 -9.47 21.28 -41.98
CA VAL A 251 -9.99 19.95 -41.64
C VAL A 251 -11.25 20.11 -40.79
N GLU A 252 -12.31 19.40 -41.13
CA GLU A 252 -13.56 19.39 -40.37
C GLU A 252 -13.70 18.14 -39.50
N ILE A 253 -13.29 16.99 -40.02
CA ILE A 253 -13.38 15.70 -39.32
C ILE A 253 -12.06 14.94 -39.47
N ALA A 254 -11.58 14.36 -38.39
CA ALA A 254 -10.45 13.44 -38.39
C ALA A 254 -10.86 12.10 -37.77
N PHE A 255 -10.72 11.02 -38.54
CA PHE A 255 -10.87 9.65 -38.07
C PHE A 255 -9.48 9.06 -37.84
N ILE A 256 -9.15 8.77 -36.59
CA ILE A 256 -7.80 8.41 -36.15
C ILE A 256 -7.81 6.98 -35.63
N ILE A 257 -6.88 6.17 -36.14
CA ILE A 257 -6.65 4.78 -35.76
C ILE A 257 -5.23 4.69 -35.20
N PRO A 258 -5.04 4.81 -33.87
CA PRO A 258 -3.71 4.67 -33.27
C PRO A 258 -3.24 3.21 -33.34
N GLY A 259 -1.97 3.02 -33.71
CA GLY A 259 -1.28 1.73 -33.67
C GLY A 259 -0.75 1.35 -32.28
N PHE A 260 -1.15 2.06 -31.23
CA PHE A 260 -0.88 1.71 -29.84
C PHE A 260 -2.17 1.24 -29.15
N HIS A 261 -2.04 0.28 -28.23
CA HIS A 261 -3.15 -0.11 -27.39
C HIS A 261 -3.35 0.95 -26.29
N PRO A 262 -4.59 1.39 -25.96
CA PRO A 262 -4.82 2.20 -24.77
C PRO A 262 -4.35 1.41 -23.54
N GLY A 263 -3.43 1.98 -22.78
CA GLY A 263 -2.67 1.31 -21.72
C GLY A 263 -3.56 0.60 -20.69
N PRO A 264 -2.99 -0.35 -19.94
CA PRO A 264 -3.75 -1.37 -19.22
C PRO A 264 -4.55 -0.84 -18.02
N PHE A 265 -4.19 0.33 -17.46
CA PHE A 265 -4.75 0.75 -16.18
C PHE A 265 -4.80 2.28 -15.99
N ARG A 266 -5.96 2.78 -15.53
CA ARG A 266 -6.21 4.19 -15.16
C ARG A 266 -5.73 5.18 -16.23
N ASP A 267 -4.84 6.09 -15.84
CA ASP A 267 -4.25 7.12 -16.67
C ASP A 267 -2.74 6.84 -16.88
N PHE A 268 -2.27 5.62 -16.62
CA PHE A 268 -0.89 5.21 -16.87
C PHE A 268 -0.64 4.98 -18.36
N GLY A 269 0.50 5.47 -18.88
CA GLY A 269 0.92 5.25 -20.26
C GLY A 269 -0.09 5.73 -21.32
N SER A 270 -0.29 4.93 -22.37
CA SER A 270 -1.16 5.21 -23.51
C SER A 270 -2.67 5.28 -23.20
N SER A 271 -3.10 4.95 -21.99
CA SER A 271 -4.53 4.85 -21.62
C SER A 271 -5.32 6.16 -21.85
N ILE A 272 -4.69 7.31 -21.64
CA ILE A 272 -5.31 8.64 -21.80
C ILE A 272 -5.08 9.27 -23.18
N LEU A 273 -4.15 8.74 -23.97
CA LEU A 273 -3.72 9.36 -25.23
C LEU A 273 -4.87 9.56 -26.24
N PRO A 274 -5.82 8.62 -26.40
CA PRO A 274 -6.98 8.85 -27.26
C PRO A 274 -7.71 10.14 -26.89
N TYR A 275 -8.00 10.34 -25.61
CA TYR A 275 -8.66 11.56 -25.15
C TYR A 275 -7.82 12.81 -25.41
N LEU A 276 -6.51 12.78 -25.18
CA LEU A 276 -5.65 13.94 -25.40
C LEU A 276 -5.59 14.33 -26.89
N ILE A 277 -5.61 13.35 -27.79
CA ILE A 277 -5.69 13.58 -29.23
C ILE A 277 -7.02 14.25 -29.60
N GLU A 278 -8.14 13.69 -29.11
CA GLU A 278 -9.49 14.22 -29.33
C GLU A 278 -9.62 15.66 -28.80
N GLU A 279 -9.20 15.92 -27.56
CA GLU A 279 -9.26 17.23 -26.92
C GLU A 279 -8.42 18.27 -27.71
N ARG A 280 -7.19 17.91 -28.10
CA ARG A 280 -6.26 18.85 -28.74
C ARG A 280 -6.70 19.23 -30.16
N LEU A 281 -7.31 18.30 -30.89
CA LEU A 281 -7.84 18.55 -32.23
C LEU A 281 -9.22 19.24 -32.18
N SER A 282 -10.07 18.89 -31.21
CA SER A 282 -11.35 19.58 -30.99
C SER A 282 -11.17 21.07 -30.67
N ARG A 283 -10.12 21.43 -29.91
CA ARG A 283 -9.73 22.83 -29.68
C ARG A 283 -9.35 23.58 -30.96
N LYS A 284 -8.99 22.87 -32.03
CA LYS A 284 -8.70 23.44 -33.35
C LYS A 284 -9.93 23.43 -34.28
N GLY A 285 -11.12 23.10 -33.77
CA GLY A 285 -12.35 23.03 -34.56
C GLY A 285 -12.54 21.73 -35.35
N VAL A 286 -11.69 20.71 -35.13
CA VAL A 286 -11.78 19.42 -35.80
C VAL A 286 -12.63 18.45 -34.98
N LYS A 287 -13.68 17.88 -35.56
CA LYS A 287 -14.43 16.77 -34.96
C LYS A 287 -13.60 15.49 -35.05
N VAL A 288 -13.36 14.82 -33.93
CA VAL A 288 -12.49 13.64 -33.91
C VAL A 288 -13.28 12.38 -33.63
N VAL A 289 -13.02 11.33 -34.41
CA VAL A 289 -13.45 9.96 -34.13
C VAL A 289 -12.19 9.13 -33.94
N ILE A 290 -12.08 8.44 -32.81
CA ILE A 290 -10.94 7.54 -32.54
C ILE A 290 -11.45 6.11 -32.53
N ALA A 291 -10.95 5.29 -33.44
CA ALA A 291 -11.26 3.87 -33.50
C ALA A 291 -10.09 3.05 -32.94
N ARG A 292 -10.39 1.87 -32.39
CA ARG A 292 -9.36 0.94 -31.92
C ARG A 292 -8.74 0.24 -33.13
N GLY A 293 -7.43 0.40 -33.32
CA GLY A 293 -6.67 -0.34 -34.33
C GLY A 293 -6.39 -1.79 -33.93
N LEU A 294 -5.80 -2.55 -34.85
CA LEU A 294 -5.24 -3.90 -34.60
C LEU A 294 -3.90 -3.80 -33.84
N SER A 295 -3.88 -3.07 -32.74
CA SER A 295 -2.69 -2.89 -31.90
C SER A 295 -2.58 -4.02 -30.88
N ASP A 296 -1.44 -4.68 -30.82
CA ASP A 296 -1.08 -5.54 -29.70
C ASP A 296 -0.46 -4.72 -28.55
N HIS A 297 -0.09 -5.40 -27.46
CA HIS A 297 0.52 -4.74 -26.31
C HIS A 297 2.03 -4.45 -26.46
N SER A 298 2.65 -4.84 -27.58
CA SER A 298 4.08 -4.64 -27.81
C SER A 298 4.45 -3.16 -27.99
N LYS A 299 3.48 -2.34 -28.43
CA LYS A 299 3.63 -0.89 -28.67
C LYS A 299 2.92 -0.04 -27.61
N ASN A 300 2.74 -0.57 -26.41
CA ASN A 300 2.18 0.20 -25.31
C ASN A 300 3.12 1.35 -24.94
N ILE A 301 2.62 2.58 -25.03
CA ILE A 301 3.37 3.75 -24.57
C ILE A 301 3.32 3.74 -23.04
N ILE A 302 4.50 3.78 -22.42
CA ILE A 302 4.69 3.64 -20.98
C ILE A 302 4.81 4.97 -20.23
N SER A 303 5.10 6.07 -20.94
CA SER A 303 5.31 7.41 -20.39
C SER A 303 4.71 8.45 -21.33
N ARG A 304 4.24 9.58 -20.77
CA ARG A 304 3.62 10.67 -21.55
C ARG A 304 4.61 11.74 -22.00
N ARG A 305 5.88 11.62 -21.60
CA ARG A 305 6.93 12.57 -21.92
C ARG A 305 7.38 12.45 -23.37
#